data_AF-A0A4P1R6P9-F1
#
_entry.id   AF-A0A4P1R6P9-F1
#
_cell.length_a   1.000
_cell.length_b   1.000
_cell.length_c   1.000
_cell.angle_alpha   90.00
_cell.angle_beta   90.00
_cell.angle_gamma   90.00
#
_symmetry.space_group_name_H-M   'P 1'
#
loop_
_entity.id
_entity.type
_entity.pdbx_description
1 polymer ?
#
loop_
_entity_poly.entity_id
_entity_poly.type
_entity_poly.pdbx_seq_one_letter_code
_entity_poly.pdbx_strand_id
1 'polypeptide(L)'
;MEKEIKMKQSKFKRICVFCGSSPGNKTSYKDAAIELGCELVSRNIDLVYGGGSIGLMGLISHAVYDGGRHVIGVIPKTLNAREVMPISL
;
A
#
# COMPACT_ATOMS: atom_id res chain seq x y z
N MET A 1 -10.20 -13.68 -29.46
CA MET A 1 -11.21 -14.01 -28.44
C MET A 1 -10.81 -15.38 -27.92
N GLU A 2 -10.25 -15.61 -26.74
CA GLU A 2 -9.98 -14.85 -25.52
C GLU A 2 -8.64 -15.40 -25.01
N LYS A 3 -7.67 -14.55 -24.64
CA LYS A 3 -6.51 -15.04 -23.90
C LYS A 3 -6.93 -15.12 -22.44
N GLU A 4 -7.13 -16.33 -21.92
CA GLU A 4 -7.18 -16.59 -20.48
C GLU A 4 -5.94 -15.97 -19.85
N ILE A 5 -6.11 -14.82 -19.20
CA ILE A 5 -5.12 -14.30 -18.26
C ILE A 5 -5.21 -15.22 -17.04
N LYS A 6 -4.45 -16.32 -17.07
CA LYS A 6 -4.16 -17.10 -15.85
C LYS A 6 -3.46 -16.14 -14.90
N MET A 7 -4.21 -15.51 -14.01
CA MET A 7 -3.70 -14.70 -12.91
C MET A 7 -2.71 -15.57 -12.15
N LYS A 8 -1.42 -15.29 -12.34
CA LYS A 8 -0.33 -16.08 -11.77
C LYS A 8 -0.33 -15.79 -10.27
N GLN A 9 -1.03 -16.63 -9.51
CA GLN A 9 -1.16 -16.49 -8.07
C GLN A 9 0.23 -16.35 -7.46
N SER A 10 0.51 -15.20 -6.83
CA SER A 10 1.78 -15.00 -6.13
C SER A 10 1.91 -16.03 -5.00
N LYS A 11 3.11 -16.58 -4.80
CA LYS A 11 3.43 -17.39 -3.61
C LYS A 11 3.23 -16.58 -2.33
N PHE A 12 3.41 -15.27 -2.40
CA PHE A 12 3.24 -14.36 -1.28
C PHE A 12 1.82 -13.82 -1.23
N LYS A 13 1.17 -13.96 -0.08
CA LYS A 13 -0.17 -13.41 0.15
C LYS A 13 -0.14 -11.96 0.63
N ARG A 14 0.91 -11.58 1.37
CA ARG A 14 1.09 -10.23 1.91
C ARG A 14 2.54 -9.79 1.85
N ILE A 15 2.78 -8.50 1.68
CA ILE A 15 4.11 -7.88 1.73
C ILE A 15 4.10 -6.74 2.73
N CYS A 16 5.12 -6.71 3.59
CA CYS A 16 5.37 -5.59 4.49
C CYS A 16 6.24 -4.55 3.79
N VAL A 17 5.78 -3.30 3.74
CA VAL A 17 6.52 -2.20 3.10
C VAL A 17 6.94 -1.18 4.14
N PHE A 18 8.23 -0.90 4.19
CA PHE A 18 8.79 0.24 4.93
C PHE A 18 8.99 1.40 3.97
N CYS A 19 8.27 2.49 4.20
CA CYS A 19 8.38 3.73 3.44
C CYS A 19 8.19 4.94 4.35
N GLY A 20 8.58 6.14 3.89
CA GLY A 20 8.48 7.35 4.69
C GLY A 20 7.05 7.85 4.88
N SER A 21 6.75 8.40 6.06
CA SER A 21 5.52 9.18 6.31
C SER A 21 5.54 10.56 5.63
N SER A 22 6.68 10.95 5.05
CA SER A 22 6.84 12.18 4.26
C SER A 22 6.92 11.85 2.76
N PRO A 23 6.45 12.72 1.86
CA PRO A 23 6.50 12.51 0.41
C PRO A 23 7.91 12.53 -0.19
N GLY A 24 8.89 13.06 0.55
CA GLY A 24 10.24 13.32 0.05
C GLY A 24 10.30 14.49 -0.94
N ASN A 25 11.51 14.73 -1.47
CA ASN A 25 11.81 15.93 -2.28
C ASN A 25 11.82 15.66 -3.80
N LYS A 26 11.60 14.41 -4.22
CA LYS A 26 11.55 14.01 -5.64
C LYS A 26 10.23 13.35 -5.95
N THR A 27 9.65 13.68 -7.10
CA THR A 27 8.40 13.07 -7.58
C THR A 27 8.53 11.57 -7.79
N SER A 28 9.71 11.10 -8.20
CA SER A 28 9.99 9.68 -8.42
C SER A 28 9.72 8.77 -7.21
N TYR A 29 9.76 9.30 -5.98
CA TYR A 29 9.40 8.52 -4.79
C TYR A 29 7.90 8.28 -4.70
N LYS A 30 7.09 9.27 -5.07
CA LYS A 30 5.63 9.17 -5.13
C LYS A 30 5.22 8.19 -6.21
N ASP A 31 5.81 8.34 -7.40
CA ASP A 31 5.54 7.48 -8.55
C ASP A 31 5.85 6.01 -8.22
N ALA A 32 7.03 5.76 -7.62
CA ALA A 32 7.42 4.42 -7.20
C ALA A 32 6.48 3.82 -6.11
N ALA A 33 5.98 4.63 -5.18
CA ALA A 33 5.04 4.17 -4.16
C ALA A 33 3.69 3.73 -4.77
N ILE A 34 3.20 4.50 -5.75
CA ILE A 34 1.96 4.19 -6.47
C ILE A 34 2.16 2.96 -7.36
N GLU A 35 3.25 2.91 -8.13
CA GLU A 35 3.58 1.79 -9.01
C GLU A 35 3.69 0.47 -8.22
N LEU A 36 4.37 0.51 -7.07
CA LEU A 36 4.45 -0.64 -6.17
C LEU A 36 3.05 -1.07 -5.69
N GLY A 37 2.20 -0.13 -5.29
CA GLY A 37 0.83 -0.43 -4.86
C GLY A 37 0.02 -1.12 -5.95
N CYS A 38 0.06 -0.59 -7.17
CA CYS A 38 -0.58 -1.19 -8.35
C CYS A 38 -0.06 -2.60 -8.64
N GLU A 39 1.24 -2.84 -8.45
CA GLU A 39 1.83 -4.15 -8.68
C GLU A 39 1.47 -5.18 -7.60
N LEU A 40 1.24 -4.75 -6.36
CA LEU A 40 0.67 -5.61 -5.32
C LEU A 40 -0.76 -6.03 -5.70
N VAL A 41 -1.55 -5.08 -6.21
CA VAL A 41 -2.93 -5.32 -6.68
C VAL A 41 -2.94 -6.31 -7.85
N SER A 42 -2.14 -6.08 -8.88
CA SER A 42 -2.06 -6.92 -10.08
C SER A 42 -1.72 -8.38 -9.75
N ARG A 43 -0.98 -8.60 -8.65
CA ARG A 43 -0.53 -9.92 -8.18
C ARG A 43 -1.40 -10.54 -7.10
N ASN A 44 -2.53 -9.92 -6.75
CA ASN A 44 -3.41 -10.33 -5.65
C ASN A 44 -2.69 -10.40 -4.28
N ILE A 45 -1.84 -9.44 -3.98
CA ILE A 45 -1.06 -9.37 -2.73
C ILE A 45 -1.65 -8.29 -1.81
N ASP A 46 -1.82 -8.57 -0.52
CA ASP A 46 -2.23 -7.59 0.49
C ASP A 46 -1.01 -6.77 0.99
N LEU A 47 -1.26 -5.56 1.49
CA LEU A 47 -0.24 -4.69 2.07
C LEU A 47 -0.22 -4.78 3.60
N VAL A 48 0.98 -4.84 4.18
CA VAL A 48 1.24 -4.56 5.60
C VAL A 48 2.18 -3.36 5.66
N TYR A 49 1.95 -2.41 6.57
CA TYR A 49 2.82 -1.23 6.70
C TYR A 49 2.67 -0.56 8.07
N GLY A 50 3.35 0.57 8.29
CA GLY A 50 3.39 1.31 9.55
C GLY A 50 2.10 2.03 9.97
N GLY A 51 1.03 2.00 9.17
CA GLY A 51 -0.28 2.55 9.56
C GLY A 51 -0.44 4.06 9.44
N GLY A 52 0.58 4.79 8.95
CA GLY A 52 0.48 6.23 8.71
C GLY A 52 -0.40 6.57 7.49
N SER A 53 -1.11 7.69 7.51
CA SER A 53 -2.00 8.09 6.39
C SER A 53 -1.41 9.15 5.46
N ILE A 54 -0.18 9.59 5.71
CA ILE A 54 0.47 10.72 5.01
C ILE A 54 1.73 10.28 4.24
N GLY A 55 2.16 11.12 3.28
CA GLY A 55 3.38 10.88 2.51
C GLY A 55 3.34 9.62 1.66
N LEU A 56 4.46 8.91 1.54
CA LEU A 56 4.55 7.70 0.73
C LEU A 56 3.72 6.56 1.31
N MET A 57 3.65 6.48 2.64
CA MET A 57 2.79 5.55 3.38
C MET A 57 1.32 5.67 2.97
N GLY A 58 0.80 6.92 2.91
CA GLY A 58 -0.56 7.18 2.45
C GLY A 58 -0.77 6.85 0.98
N LEU A 59 0.21 7.13 0.11
CA LEU A 59 0.09 6.87 -1.33
C LEU A 59 0.00 5.37 -1.65
N ILE A 60 0.88 4.55 -1.07
CA ILE A 60 0.84 3.10 -1.30
C ILE A 60 -0.40 2.47 -0.68
N SER A 61 -0.83 2.94 0.51
CA SER A 61 -2.02 2.40 1.16
C SER A 61 -3.29 2.67 0.36
N HIS A 62 -3.45 3.88 -0.20
CA HIS A 62 -4.58 4.20 -1.08
C HIS A 62 -4.53 3.38 -2.37
N ALA A 63 -3.37 3.32 -3.06
CA ALA A 63 -3.25 2.55 -4.29
C ALA A 63 -3.64 1.07 -4.12
N VAL A 64 -3.28 0.45 -2.99
CA VAL A 64 -3.64 -0.94 -2.68
C VAL A 64 -5.12 -1.08 -2.29
N TYR A 65 -5.63 -0.17 -1.45
CA TYR A 65 -7.03 -0.18 -0.99
C TYR A 65 -8.01 0.05 -2.15
N ASP A 66 -7.77 1.08 -2.97
CA ASP A 66 -8.58 1.42 -4.14
C ASP A 66 -8.54 0.30 -5.20
N GLY A 67 -7.43 -0.45 -5.24
CA GLY A 67 -7.29 -1.66 -6.05
C GLY A 67 -7.99 -2.90 -5.49
N GLY A 68 -8.73 -2.79 -4.38
CA GLY A 68 -9.53 -3.88 -3.79
C GLY A 68 -8.73 -4.94 -3.04
N ARG A 69 -7.49 -4.63 -2.64
CA ARG A 69 -6.68 -5.51 -1.78
C ARG A 69 -6.72 -5.05 -0.33
N HIS A 70 -6.43 -5.94 0.60
CA HIS A 70 -6.44 -5.57 2.01
C HIS A 70 -5.19 -4.76 2.39
N VAL A 71 -5.39 -3.78 3.27
CA VAL A 71 -4.32 -2.96 3.85
C VAL A 71 -4.33 -3.13 5.36
N ILE A 72 -3.19 -3.51 5.92
CA ILE A 72 -3.01 -3.74 7.36
C ILE A 72 -1.98 -2.74 7.89
N GLY A 73 -2.46 -1.74 8.62
CA GLY A 73 -1.61 -0.78 9.34
C GLY A 73 -1.25 -1.29 10.73
N VAL A 74 0.04 -1.29 11.07
CA VAL A 74 0.54 -1.60 12.41
C VAL A 74 1.16 -0.35 13.01
N ILE A 75 0.45 0.27 13.96
CA ILE A 75 0.89 1.49 14.61
C ILE A 75 0.91 1.35 16.14
N PRO A 76 1.98 1.80 16.83
CA PRO A 76 1.99 1.89 18.27
C PRO A 76 0.89 2.83 18.80
N LYS A 77 0.28 2.49 19.94
CA LYS A 77 -0.78 3.30 20.58
C LYS A 77 -0.36 4.76 20.81
N THR A 78 0.92 5.00 21.07
CA THR A 78 1.48 6.34 21.31
C THR A 78 1.51 7.24 20.07
N LEU A 79 1.51 6.66 18.87
CA LEU A 79 1.55 7.39 17.59
C LEU A 79 0.16 7.53 16.95
N ASN A 80 -0.83 6.75 17.42
CA ASN A 80 -2.18 6.70 16.86
C ASN A 80 -2.86 8.10 16.78
N ALA A 81 -2.67 8.94 17.79
CA ALA A 81 -3.27 10.28 17.82
C ALA A 81 -2.64 11.29 16.86
N ARG A 82 -1.46 10.99 16.28
CA ARG A 82 -0.67 11.92 15.47
C ARG A 82 -0.57 11.53 14.00
N GLU A 83 -0.67 10.24 13.68
CA GLU A 83 -0.32 9.73 12.34
C GLU A 83 -1.44 8.94 11.64
N VAL A 84 -2.60 8.74 12.28
CA VAL A 84 -3.68 7.91 11.74
C VAL A 84 -4.88 8.76 11.33
N MET A 85 -5.17 8.81 10.03
CA MET A 85 -6.56 8.86 9.57
C MET A 85 -7.02 7.45 9.25
N PRO A 86 -8.22 7.03 9.72
CA PRO A 86 -8.79 5.79 9.27
C PRO A 86 -9.00 5.89 7.76
N ILE A 87 -8.29 5.06 7.00
CA ILE A 87 -8.71 4.69 5.66
C ILE A 87 -10.06 4.01 5.90
N SER A 88 -11.13 4.74 5.60
CA SER A 88 -12.54 4.46 5.89
C SER A 88 -12.83 2.98 6.22
N LEU A 89 -13.20 2.73 7.48
CA LEU A 89 -14.02 1.58 7.86
C LEU A 89 -15.42 1.71 7.24
#